data_AF-A0A7S2IHP1-F1
#
_entry.id   AF-A0A7S2IHP1-F1
#
_cell.length_a   1.000
_cell.length_b   1.000
_cell.length_c   1.000
_cell.angle_alpha   90.00
_cell.angle_beta   90.00
_cell.angle_gamma   90.00
#
_symmetry.space_group_name_H-M   'P 1'
#
loop_
_entity.id
_entity.type
_entity.pdbx_description
1 polymer ?
#
loop_
_entity_poly.entity_id
_entity_poly.type
_entity_poly.pdbx_seq_one_letter_code
_entity_poly.pdbx_strand_id
1 'polypeptide(L)'
;AACAQRRTHGRGRGMGSTAKRVERKDSWLWDALKNLNEDIVTSSLVPKEWDWNQVHPERGTPLMTLLPDLIRCAREINEDLPAWRLLKYCLGQGADPRKECEAVGQTGGWGDDKTWPKLQTIALVGHSAISLAFAFLTELHKHEKKYEAQIKNANHVLKLIAAHAVPSESSKISIHEAVVDTWESILVNQRCCDVELQVAGGSR
;
A
#
# COMPACT_ATOMS: atom_id res chain seq x y z
N ALA A 1 -3.40 -29.13 -1.07
CA ALA A 1 -3.62 -29.74 0.25
C ALA A 1 -3.71 -28.63 1.30
N ALA A 2 -4.79 -28.63 2.08
CA ALA A 2 -5.26 -27.54 2.93
C ALA A 2 -4.30 -27.18 4.08
N CYS A 3 -4.16 -25.89 4.39
CA CYS A 3 -3.39 -25.41 5.53
C CYS A 3 -4.29 -25.44 6.79
N ALA A 4 -4.03 -26.41 7.67
CA ALA A 4 -4.81 -26.68 8.86
C ALA A 4 -4.54 -25.67 10.00
N GLN A 5 -5.62 -25.16 10.58
CA GLN A 5 -5.65 -24.33 11.79
C GLN A 5 -5.16 -25.12 13.02
N ARG A 6 -4.26 -24.54 13.82
CA ARG A 6 -4.04 -24.95 15.21
C ARG A 6 -4.54 -23.85 16.15
N ARG A 7 -5.60 -24.19 16.90
CA ARG A 7 -6.10 -23.47 18.06
C ARG A 7 -5.14 -23.68 19.23
N THR A 8 -4.73 -22.61 19.90
CA THR A 8 -4.18 -22.68 21.26
C THR A 8 -5.06 -21.83 22.18
N HIS A 9 -5.64 -22.48 23.20
CA HIS A 9 -6.36 -21.83 24.28
C HIS A 9 -5.35 -21.30 25.31
N GLY A 10 -5.35 -19.99 25.52
CA GLY A 10 -4.70 -19.33 26.65
C GLY A 10 -5.72 -18.49 27.41
N ARG A 11 -6.09 -18.91 28.63
CA ARG A 11 -6.89 -18.13 29.57
C ARG A 11 -6.01 -17.03 30.16
N GLY A 12 -6.33 -15.77 29.89
CA GLY A 12 -5.82 -14.61 30.62
C GLY A 12 -7.00 -13.69 30.99
N ARG A 13 -7.33 -13.62 32.29
CA ARG A 13 -8.23 -12.61 32.84
C ARG A 13 -7.47 -11.28 32.91
N GLY A 14 -7.95 -10.27 32.19
CA GLY A 14 -7.51 -8.89 32.31
C GLY A 14 -8.74 -7.98 32.40
N MET A 15 -8.83 -7.23 33.48
CA MET A 15 -9.89 -6.27 33.81
C MET A 15 -9.96 -5.11 32.81
N GLY A 16 -11.20 -4.73 32.46
CA GLY A 16 -11.66 -3.35 32.44
C GLY A 16 -10.97 -2.36 31.50
N SER A 17 -11.36 -2.36 30.23
CA SER A 17 -11.53 -1.12 29.47
C SER A 17 -12.79 -1.26 28.63
N THR A 18 -13.88 -0.68 29.10
CA THR A 18 -15.11 -0.49 28.31
C THR A 18 -14.90 0.66 27.33
N ALA A 19 -13.90 0.53 26.46
CA ALA A 19 -13.95 1.21 25.18
C ALA A 19 -15.13 0.59 24.45
N LYS A 20 -16.23 1.34 24.30
CA LYS A 20 -17.30 0.98 23.36
C LYS A 20 -16.64 0.79 22.01
N ARG A 21 -16.37 -0.47 21.65
CA ARG A 21 -15.95 -0.87 20.32
C ARG A 21 -17.15 -0.51 19.44
N VAL A 22 -17.07 0.65 18.80
CA VAL A 22 -17.99 0.99 17.72
C VAL A 22 -17.71 -0.07 16.66
N GLU A 23 -18.46 -1.17 16.71
CA GLU A 23 -18.47 -2.16 15.64
C GLU A 23 -18.95 -1.41 14.40
N ARG A 24 -17.99 -0.99 13.57
CA ARG A 24 -18.30 -0.46 12.26
C ARG A 24 -19.05 -1.57 11.53
N LYS A 25 -20.25 -1.25 11.07
CA LYS A 25 -21.22 -2.14 10.41
C LYS A 25 -20.62 -3.00 9.30
N ASP A 26 -19.48 -2.58 8.77
CA ASP A 26 -18.82 -3.15 7.59
C ASP A 26 -17.39 -3.70 7.90
N SER A 27 -17.14 -4.07 9.16
CA SER A 27 -15.86 -4.70 9.57
C SER A 27 -15.50 -5.94 8.72
N TRP A 28 -16.51 -6.70 8.31
CA TRP A 28 -16.36 -7.87 7.45
C TRP A 28 -15.75 -7.53 6.08
N LEU A 29 -16.02 -6.34 5.53
CA LEU A 29 -15.51 -5.93 4.21
C LEU A 29 -14.02 -5.60 4.28
N TRP A 30 -13.58 -4.99 5.38
CA TRP A 30 -12.16 -4.80 5.65
C TRP A 30 -11.41 -6.12 5.80
N ASP A 31 -12.04 -7.12 6.41
CA ASP A 31 -11.48 -8.48 6.50
C ASP A 31 -11.45 -9.17 5.14
N ALA A 32 -12.48 -8.99 4.31
CA ALA A 32 -12.48 -9.51 2.94
C ALA A 32 -11.35 -8.88 2.10
N LEU A 33 -11.17 -7.56 2.18
CA LEU A 33 -10.08 -6.83 1.53
C LEU A 33 -8.71 -7.33 1.97
N LYS A 34 -8.49 -7.45 3.29
CA LYS A 34 -7.22 -7.94 3.85
C LYS A 34 -6.90 -9.37 3.38
N ASN A 35 -7.90 -10.24 3.36
CA ASN A 35 -7.74 -11.63 2.95
C ASN A 35 -7.77 -11.83 1.43
N LEU A 36 -7.78 -10.74 0.63
CA LEU A 36 -7.84 -10.77 -0.83
C LEU A 36 -9.02 -11.58 -1.38
N ASN A 37 -10.17 -11.53 -0.68
CA ASN A 37 -11.36 -12.27 -1.08
C ASN A 37 -12.14 -11.50 -2.15
N GLU A 38 -11.74 -11.68 -3.40
CA GLU A 38 -12.37 -11.05 -4.57
C GLU A 38 -13.88 -11.31 -4.58
N ASP A 39 -14.31 -12.58 -4.48
CA ASP A 39 -15.72 -12.97 -4.58
C ASP A 39 -16.62 -12.17 -3.65
N ILE A 40 -16.18 -11.93 -2.41
CA ILE A 40 -16.93 -11.14 -1.43
C ILE A 40 -16.91 -9.65 -1.79
N VAL A 41 -15.74 -9.09 -2.11
CA VAL A 41 -15.58 -7.65 -2.35
C VAL A 41 -16.25 -7.20 -3.67
N THR A 42 -16.36 -8.08 -4.65
CA THR A 42 -17.05 -7.81 -5.93
C THR A 42 -18.51 -8.27 -5.91
N SER A 43 -19.00 -8.84 -4.81
CA SER A 43 -20.39 -9.30 -4.71
C SER A 43 -21.37 -8.15 -4.49
N SER A 44 -22.65 -8.45 -4.71
CA SER A 44 -23.78 -7.58 -4.36
C SER A 44 -23.95 -7.36 -2.85
N LEU A 45 -23.13 -7.99 -1.99
CA LEU A 45 -23.15 -7.78 -0.54
C LEU A 45 -22.50 -6.45 -0.14
N VAL A 46 -21.62 -5.90 -0.99
CA VAL A 46 -21.00 -4.61 -0.73
C VAL A 46 -22.05 -3.50 -0.88
N PRO A 47 -22.24 -2.63 0.13
CA PRO A 47 -23.16 -1.50 0.01
C PRO A 47 -22.81 -0.62 -1.19
N LYS A 48 -23.81 -0.22 -1.98
CA LYS A 48 -23.59 0.67 -3.14
C LYS A 48 -22.99 2.03 -2.75
N GLU A 49 -23.30 2.48 -1.54
CA GLU A 49 -22.84 3.74 -0.93
C GLU A 49 -21.49 3.57 -0.20
N TRP A 50 -20.81 2.44 -0.37
CA TRP A 50 -19.53 2.21 0.30
C TRP A 50 -18.47 3.20 -0.20
N ASP A 51 -17.92 4.00 0.71
CA ASP A 51 -16.84 4.92 0.40
C ASP A 51 -15.52 4.16 0.24
N TRP A 52 -15.04 4.03 -1.00
CA TRP A 52 -13.77 3.40 -1.36
C TRP A 52 -12.54 4.21 -0.94
N ASN A 53 -12.75 5.42 -0.42
CA ASN A 53 -11.71 6.30 0.11
C ASN A 53 -11.76 6.44 1.63
N GLN A 54 -12.67 5.75 2.32
CA GLN A 54 -12.76 5.87 3.77
C GLN A 54 -11.47 5.38 4.46
N VAL A 55 -11.24 5.86 5.69
CA VAL A 55 -10.04 5.49 6.47
C VAL A 55 -10.41 4.59 7.64
N HIS A 56 -9.80 3.42 7.69
CA HIS A 56 -9.83 2.51 8.83
C HIS A 56 -8.71 2.86 9.83
N PRO A 57 -8.97 2.97 11.14
CA PRO A 57 -8.00 3.42 12.14
C PRO A 57 -6.69 2.61 12.17
N GLU A 58 -6.79 1.31 11.89
CA GLU A 58 -5.66 0.37 11.90
C GLU A 58 -5.20 -0.10 10.52
N ARG A 59 -5.97 0.17 9.46
CA ARG A 59 -5.72 -0.43 8.13
C ARG A 59 -5.50 0.61 7.02
N GLY A 60 -5.70 1.90 7.31
CA GLY A 60 -5.60 2.95 6.31
C GLY A 60 -6.78 2.92 5.34
N THR A 61 -6.52 3.16 4.06
CA THR A 61 -7.52 3.09 2.99
C THR A 61 -7.77 1.64 2.52
N PRO A 62 -8.85 1.36 1.76
CA PRO A 62 -9.08 0.05 1.18
C PRO A 62 -7.90 -0.46 0.34
N LEU A 63 -7.25 0.41 -0.44
CA LEU A 63 -6.05 0.07 -1.19
C LEU A 63 -4.88 -0.27 -0.26
N MET A 64 -4.62 0.54 0.77
CA MET A 64 -3.55 0.25 1.74
C MET A 64 -3.77 -1.06 2.51
N THR A 65 -5.03 -1.47 2.67
CA THR A 65 -5.39 -2.73 3.35
C THR A 65 -5.00 -3.97 2.55
N LEU A 66 -5.12 -3.92 1.22
CA LEU A 66 -4.86 -5.07 0.32
C LEU A 66 -3.39 -5.18 -0.10
N LEU A 67 -2.66 -4.05 -0.18
CA LEU A 67 -1.27 -4.03 -0.66
C LEU A 67 -0.33 -5.01 0.05
N PRO A 68 -0.35 -5.13 1.39
CA PRO A 68 0.62 -5.95 2.08
C PRO A 68 0.49 -7.43 1.67
N ASP A 69 -0.73 -7.95 1.69
CA ASP A 69 -0.98 -9.34 1.31
C ASP A 69 -0.84 -9.59 -0.21
N LEU A 70 -1.13 -8.59 -1.04
CA LEU A 70 -0.85 -8.64 -2.49
C LEU A 70 0.64 -8.80 -2.78
N ILE A 71 1.46 -7.96 -2.16
CA ILE A 71 2.91 -7.97 -2.32
C ILE A 71 3.48 -9.30 -1.79
N ARG A 72 2.99 -9.77 -0.64
CA ARG A 72 3.46 -10.98 0.04
C ARG A 72 3.14 -12.27 -0.71
N CYS A 73 1.89 -12.44 -1.17
CA CYS A 73 1.35 -13.75 -1.55
C CYS A 73 1.43 -14.10 -3.03
N ALA A 74 1.62 -13.14 -3.94
CA ALA A 74 1.66 -13.43 -5.37
C ALA A 74 2.95 -14.21 -5.70
N ARG A 75 2.82 -15.53 -5.88
CA ARG A 75 3.95 -16.41 -6.24
C ARG A 75 4.45 -16.12 -7.65
N GLU A 76 3.55 -15.71 -8.54
CA GLU A 76 3.82 -15.24 -9.89
C GLU A 76 2.80 -14.15 -10.27
N ILE A 77 3.22 -13.18 -11.08
CA ILE A 77 2.32 -12.17 -11.64
C ILE A 77 1.53 -12.83 -12.77
N ASN A 78 0.26 -13.10 -12.49
CA ASN A 78 -0.72 -13.51 -13.48
C ASN A 78 -1.96 -12.64 -13.26
N GLU A 79 -2.24 -11.71 -14.16
CA GLU A 79 -3.30 -10.70 -14.03
C GLU A 79 -4.72 -11.30 -13.87
N ASP A 80 -4.89 -12.58 -14.22
CA ASP A 80 -6.17 -13.30 -14.06
C ASP A 80 -6.36 -13.80 -12.62
N LEU A 81 -5.33 -13.74 -11.77
CA LEU A 81 -5.47 -14.13 -10.37
C LEU A 81 -6.44 -13.18 -9.64
N PRO A 82 -7.30 -13.73 -8.76
CA PRO A 82 -8.29 -12.96 -8.01
C PRO A 82 -7.76 -11.72 -7.30
N ALA A 83 -6.54 -11.82 -6.77
CA ALA A 83 -5.89 -10.73 -6.04
C ALA A 83 -5.65 -9.49 -6.92
N TRP A 84 -5.19 -9.67 -8.17
CA TRP A 84 -4.91 -8.55 -9.08
C TRP A 84 -6.20 -7.94 -9.65
N ARG A 85 -7.19 -8.78 -9.95
CA ARG A 85 -8.54 -8.33 -10.32
C ARG A 85 -9.18 -7.50 -9.22
N LEU A 86 -8.99 -7.90 -7.96
CA LEU A 86 -9.46 -7.14 -6.81
C LEU A 86 -8.82 -5.75 -6.73
N LEU A 87 -7.50 -5.61 -6.93
CA LEU A 87 -6.85 -4.30 -6.98
C LEU A 87 -7.44 -3.43 -8.10
N LYS A 88 -7.58 -3.97 -9.31
CA LYS A 88 -8.19 -3.28 -10.46
C LYS A 88 -9.64 -2.89 -10.18
N TYR A 89 -10.40 -3.74 -9.51
CA TYR A 89 -11.78 -3.47 -9.12
C TYR A 89 -11.86 -2.30 -8.13
N CYS A 90 -11.10 -2.34 -7.03
CA CYS A 90 -11.06 -1.24 -6.05
C CYS A 90 -10.73 0.10 -6.72
N LEU A 91 -9.73 0.10 -7.60
CA LEU A 91 -9.36 1.24 -8.42
C LEU A 91 -10.53 1.70 -9.33
N GLY A 92 -11.18 0.76 -10.03
CA GLY A 92 -12.35 1.01 -10.88
C GLY A 92 -13.57 1.55 -10.13
N GLN A 93 -13.69 1.26 -8.83
CA GLN A 93 -14.72 1.82 -7.96
C GLN A 93 -14.38 3.24 -7.44
N GLY A 94 -13.23 3.81 -7.84
CA GLY A 94 -12.82 5.15 -7.46
C GLY A 94 -11.98 5.24 -6.18
N ALA A 95 -11.37 4.13 -5.74
CA ALA A 95 -10.38 4.20 -4.67
C ALA A 95 -9.16 5.01 -5.12
N ASP A 96 -8.82 6.08 -4.39
CA ASP A 96 -7.74 6.99 -4.70
C ASP A 96 -6.40 6.45 -4.14
N PRO A 97 -5.44 6.10 -5.01
CA PRO A 97 -4.14 5.61 -4.58
C PRO A 97 -3.24 6.69 -3.96
N ARG A 98 -3.58 7.97 -4.12
CA ARG A 98 -2.83 9.12 -3.57
C ARG A 98 -3.35 9.59 -2.22
N LYS A 99 -4.52 9.13 -1.80
CA LYS A 99 -5.10 9.52 -0.52
C LYS A 99 -4.21 9.08 0.64
N GLU A 100 -3.63 10.06 1.32
CA GLU A 100 -2.88 9.86 2.55
C GLU A 100 -3.81 9.48 3.70
N CYS A 101 -3.30 8.69 4.62
CA CYS A 101 -4.08 8.26 5.79
C CYS A 101 -3.41 8.68 7.11
N GLU A 102 -4.25 8.99 8.08
CA GLU A 102 -3.85 9.25 9.47
C GLU A 102 -3.97 7.98 10.34
N ALA A 103 -4.06 6.80 9.73
CA ALA A 103 -4.21 5.55 10.46
C ALA A 103 -2.95 5.24 11.28
N VAL A 104 -3.13 4.94 12.56
CA VAL A 104 -2.03 4.63 13.50
C VAL A 104 -1.56 3.17 13.38
N GLY A 105 -2.17 2.41 12.47
CA GLY A 105 -1.81 1.02 12.20
C GLY A 105 -0.40 0.84 11.64
N GLN A 106 0.06 -0.40 11.66
CA GLN A 106 1.34 -0.82 11.08
C GLN A 106 1.14 -2.04 10.18
N THR A 107 2.00 -2.19 9.18
CA THR A 107 2.01 -3.32 8.25
C THR A 107 3.43 -3.83 7.98
N GLY A 108 3.56 -4.91 7.22
CA GLY A 108 4.84 -5.57 6.97
C GLY A 108 5.29 -6.41 8.16
N GLY A 109 6.57 -6.33 8.52
CA GLY A 109 7.12 -7.13 9.62
C GLY A 109 7.19 -8.64 9.33
N TRP A 110 7.11 -9.03 8.06
CA TRP A 110 7.17 -10.43 7.64
C TRP A 110 8.61 -10.96 7.63
N GLY A 111 8.73 -12.29 7.62
CA GLY A 111 10.02 -12.96 7.77
C GLY A 111 10.33 -13.13 9.25
N ASP A 112 10.35 -14.37 9.71
CA ASP A 112 10.84 -14.73 11.04
C ASP A 112 11.24 -16.22 11.08
N ASP A 113 11.63 -16.76 9.92
CA ASP A 113 12.13 -18.11 9.80
C ASP A 113 13.57 -18.08 9.27
N LYS A 114 14.31 -19.18 9.44
CA LYS A 114 15.73 -19.27 9.02
C LYS A 114 15.95 -18.97 7.52
N THR A 115 14.88 -18.91 6.73
CA THR A 115 14.93 -18.80 5.27
C THR A 115 14.70 -17.37 4.80
N TRP A 116 13.86 -16.61 5.51
CA TRP A 116 13.37 -15.29 5.14
C TRP A 116 13.76 -14.22 6.18
N PRO A 117 14.65 -13.27 5.82
CA PRO A 117 15.03 -12.17 6.71
C PRO A 117 13.83 -11.35 7.16
N LYS A 118 13.81 -10.96 8.44
CA LYS A 118 12.74 -10.14 9.01
C LYS A 118 12.78 -8.73 8.45
N LEU A 119 11.67 -8.31 7.85
CA LEU A 119 11.45 -6.94 7.37
C LEU A 119 11.05 -6.04 8.54
N GLN A 120 11.35 -4.75 8.45
CA GLN A 120 10.83 -3.77 9.39
C GLN A 120 9.32 -3.60 9.21
N THR A 121 8.62 -3.25 10.29
CA THR A 121 7.23 -2.81 10.21
C THR A 121 7.19 -1.39 9.66
N ILE A 122 6.22 -1.13 8.79
CA ILE A 122 5.98 0.16 8.16
C ILE A 122 4.73 0.76 8.82
N ALA A 123 4.83 1.97 9.35
CA ALA A 123 3.68 2.70 9.87
C ALA A 123 2.77 3.13 8.71
N LEU A 124 1.45 3.09 8.90
CA LEU A 124 0.51 3.53 7.85
C LEU A 124 0.32 5.05 7.82
N VAL A 125 0.59 5.72 8.94
CA VAL A 125 0.43 7.17 9.07
C VAL A 125 1.33 7.91 8.08
N GLY A 126 0.77 8.92 7.39
CA GLY A 126 1.50 9.70 6.40
C GLY A 126 1.78 8.95 5.09
N HIS A 127 1.25 7.72 4.93
CA HIS A 127 1.34 7.00 3.67
C HIS A 127 0.03 7.04 2.89
N SER A 128 0.16 7.10 1.57
CA SER A 128 -0.85 6.74 0.59
C SER A 128 -0.58 5.32 0.08
N ALA A 129 -1.45 4.76 -0.77
CA ALA A 129 -1.19 3.44 -1.36
C ALA A 129 0.11 3.44 -2.18
N ILE A 130 0.40 4.53 -2.91
CA ILE A 130 1.63 4.67 -3.69
C ILE A 130 2.85 4.73 -2.78
N SER A 131 2.86 5.64 -1.80
CA SER A 131 4.04 5.78 -0.93
C SER A 131 4.25 4.56 -0.03
N LEU A 132 3.18 3.83 0.32
CA LEU A 132 3.27 2.55 1.02
C LEU A 132 3.91 1.47 0.14
N ALA A 133 3.55 1.38 -1.14
CA ALA A 133 4.18 0.44 -2.07
C ALA A 133 5.68 0.73 -2.26
N PHE A 134 6.07 2.01 -2.33
CA PHE A 134 7.48 2.40 -2.32
C PHE A 134 8.19 2.04 -1.00
N ALA A 135 7.55 2.26 0.14
CA ALA A 135 8.12 1.87 1.44
C ALA A 135 8.39 0.35 1.50
N PHE A 136 7.47 -0.47 0.99
CA PHE A 136 7.70 -1.90 0.83
C PHE A 136 8.88 -2.20 -0.09
N LEU A 137 8.97 -1.56 -1.26
CA LEU A 137 10.12 -1.75 -2.16
C LEU A 137 11.44 -1.43 -1.45
N THR A 138 11.52 -0.32 -0.72
CA THR A 138 12.72 0.07 0.02
C THR A 138 13.13 -1.00 1.03
N GLU A 139 12.18 -1.55 1.80
CA GLU A 139 12.47 -2.63 2.74
C GLU A 139 12.86 -3.94 2.06
N LEU A 140 12.17 -4.32 0.98
CA LEU A 140 12.44 -5.57 0.27
C LEU A 140 13.80 -5.57 -0.42
N HIS A 141 14.24 -4.43 -0.96
CA HIS A 141 15.56 -4.29 -1.61
C HIS A 141 16.73 -4.50 -0.64
N LYS A 142 16.56 -4.26 0.67
CA LYS A 142 17.59 -4.62 1.67
C LYS A 142 17.94 -6.11 1.65
N HIS A 143 17.01 -6.94 1.16
CA HIS A 143 17.11 -8.39 1.11
C HIS A 143 16.72 -8.94 -0.27
N GLU A 144 17.07 -8.23 -1.35
CA GLU A 144 16.63 -8.49 -2.73
C GLU A 144 16.70 -9.97 -3.15
N LYS A 145 17.83 -10.64 -2.88
CA LYS A 145 18.05 -12.05 -3.22
C LYS A 145 17.01 -13.01 -2.63
N LYS A 146 16.39 -12.63 -1.52
CA LYS A 146 15.35 -13.43 -0.86
C LYS A 146 13.98 -13.03 -1.36
N TYR A 147 13.73 -11.74 -1.51
CA TYR A 147 12.40 -11.18 -1.77
C TYR A 147 12.14 -10.78 -3.23
N GLU A 148 12.83 -11.37 -4.20
CA GLU A 148 12.73 -11.00 -5.62
C GLU A 148 11.27 -11.07 -6.15
N ALA A 149 10.51 -12.09 -5.76
CA ALA A 149 9.10 -12.22 -6.15
C ALA A 149 8.25 -11.06 -5.60
N GLN A 150 8.45 -10.69 -4.33
CA GLN A 150 7.74 -9.60 -3.68
C GLN A 150 8.13 -8.24 -4.29
N ILE A 151 9.39 -8.06 -4.68
CA ILE A 151 9.84 -6.87 -5.42
C ILE A 151 9.12 -6.78 -6.77
N LYS A 152 9.01 -7.89 -7.51
CA LYS A 152 8.24 -7.93 -8.76
C LYS A 152 6.76 -7.58 -8.51
N ASN A 153 6.16 -8.11 -7.46
CA ASN A 153 4.77 -7.83 -7.09
C ASN A 153 4.54 -6.35 -6.75
N ALA A 154 5.41 -5.75 -5.92
CA ALA A 154 5.31 -4.35 -5.56
C ALA A 154 5.50 -3.42 -6.77
N ASN A 155 6.42 -3.75 -7.67
CA ASN A 155 6.55 -3.05 -8.95
C ASN A 155 5.30 -3.21 -9.83
N HIS A 156 4.67 -4.39 -9.83
CA HIS A 156 3.44 -4.61 -10.59
C HIS A 156 2.25 -3.84 -10.01
N VAL A 157 2.12 -3.77 -8.69
CA VAL A 157 1.16 -2.88 -8.01
C VAL A 157 1.33 -1.45 -8.50
N LEU A 158 2.55 -0.91 -8.48
CA LEU A 158 2.82 0.45 -8.93
C LEU A 158 2.45 0.65 -10.40
N LYS A 159 2.72 -0.34 -11.27
CA LYS A 159 2.30 -0.31 -12.68
C LYS A 159 0.78 -0.26 -12.83
N LEU A 160 0.04 -1.07 -12.06
CA LEU A 160 -1.43 -1.07 -12.11
C LEU A 160 -2.02 0.25 -11.60
N ILE A 161 -1.46 0.79 -10.52
CA ILE A 161 -1.84 2.11 -10.01
C ILE A 161 -1.54 3.21 -11.04
N ALA A 162 -0.37 3.18 -11.67
CA ALA A 162 0.01 4.16 -12.69
C ALA A 162 -0.86 4.07 -13.94
N ALA A 163 -1.24 2.86 -14.37
CA ALA A 163 -2.15 2.65 -15.49
C ALA A 163 -3.58 3.11 -15.19
N HIS A 164 -4.00 3.03 -13.92
CA HIS A 164 -5.32 3.48 -13.48
C HIS A 164 -5.36 4.93 -13.03
N ALA A 165 -4.22 5.58 -12.85
CA ALA A 165 -4.19 7.02 -12.72
C ALA A 165 -4.87 7.55 -13.98
N VAL A 166 -6.13 8.01 -13.81
CA VAL A 166 -6.89 8.76 -14.80
C VAL A 166 -5.86 9.64 -15.49
N PRO A 167 -5.81 9.68 -16.84
CA PRO A 167 -5.01 10.70 -17.48
C PRO A 167 -5.52 11.97 -16.83
N SER A 168 -4.70 12.53 -15.93
CA SER A 168 -4.81 13.90 -15.53
C SER A 168 -5.12 14.58 -16.85
N GLU A 169 -6.01 15.55 -16.86
CA GLU A 169 -5.79 16.64 -17.78
C GLU A 169 -4.40 17.17 -17.43
N SER A 170 -3.39 16.46 -17.91
CA SER A 170 -2.04 16.88 -18.09
C SER A 170 -2.31 17.92 -19.15
N SER A 171 -2.51 19.14 -18.67
CA SER A 171 -1.64 20.19 -19.15
C SER A 171 -0.29 19.50 -19.36
N LYS A 172 -0.01 19.15 -20.61
CA LYS A 172 1.31 18.70 -21.03
C LYS A 172 2.17 19.90 -20.72
N ILE A 173 2.68 19.97 -19.50
CA ILE A 173 3.63 21.00 -19.12
C ILE A 173 4.84 20.63 -19.94
N SER A 174 5.10 21.39 -21.00
CA SER A 174 6.32 21.24 -21.78
C SER A 174 7.47 21.60 -20.86
N ILE A 175 8.10 20.59 -20.28
CA ILE A 175 9.34 20.80 -19.55
C ILE A 175 10.42 20.95 -20.62
N HIS A 176 11.04 22.12 -20.65
CA HIS A 176 12.14 22.38 -21.57
C HIS A 176 13.32 21.45 -21.20
N GLU A 177 13.94 20.82 -22.18
CA GLU A 177 15.04 19.85 -21.99
C GLU A 177 16.16 20.40 -21.09
N ALA A 178 16.50 21.69 -21.27
CA ALA A 178 17.43 22.40 -20.41
C ALA A 178 17.10 22.37 -18.89
N VAL A 179 15.82 22.23 -18.50
CA VAL A 179 15.43 22.07 -17.08
C VAL A 179 15.80 20.69 -16.57
N VAL A 180 15.61 19.66 -17.40
CA VAL A 180 16.02 18.29 -17.09
C VAL A 180 17.53 18.21 -16.99
N ASP A 181 18.26 18.80 -17.94
CA ASP A 181 19.73 18.89 -17.91
C ASP A 181 20.22 19.62 -16.66
N THR A 182 19.51 20.67 -16.24
CA THR A 182 19.85 21.41 -15.02
C THR A 182 19.64 20.55 -13.78
N TRP A 183 18.57 19.77 -13.71
CA TRP A 183 18.31 18.87 -12.58
C TRP A 183 19.33 17.73 -12.52
N GLU A 184 19.66 17.14 -13.67
CA GLU A 184 20.72 16.14 -13.75
C GLU A 184 22.07 16.72 -13.34
N SER A 185 22.40 17.93 -13.80
CA SER A 185 23.64 18.63 -13.42
C SER A 185 23.71 18.95 -11.92
N ILE A 186 22.60 19.38 -11.30
CA ILE A 186 22.52 19.64 -9.86
C ILE A 186 22.69 18.35 -9.06
N LEU A 187 22.03 17.26 -9.48
CA LEU A 187 22.13 15.96 -8.82
C LEU A 187 23.54 15.36 -8.92
N VAL A 188 24.22 15.57 -10.04
CA VAL A 188 25.62 15.16 -10.22
C VAL A 188 26.58 16.04 -9.39
N ASN A 189 26.27 17.34 -9.24
CA ASN A 189 27.09 18.29 -8.46
C ASN A 189 26.82 18.29 -6.95
N GLN A 190 25.79 17.58 -6.45
CA GLN A 190 25.49 17.50 -5.01
C GLN A 190 26.62 16.89 -4.16
N ARG A 191 27.62 16.25 -4.79
CA ARG A 191 28.82 15.75 -4.09
C ARG A 191 29.95 16.79 -3.96
N CYS A 192 29.82 17.96 -4.59
CA CYS A 192 30.91 18.93 -4.74
C CYS A 192 30.53 20.39 -4.43
N CYS A 193 29.36 20.68 -3.84
CA CYS A 193 28.91 22.07 -3.64
C CYS A 193 28.39 22.35 -2.21
N ASP A 194 28.92 23.40 -1.58
CA ASP A 194 28.51 23.96 -0.27
C ASP A 194 27.30 24.93 -0.38
N VAL A 195 26.43 24.76 -1.37
CA VAL A 195 25.33 25.71 -1.63
C VAL A 195 23.98 25.04 -1.38
N GLU A 196 23.23 25.58 -0.43
CA GLU A 196 21.82 25.23 -0.19
C GLU A 196 20.90 26.02 -1.12
N LEU A 197 20.05 25.31 -1.86
CA LEU A 197 18.98 25.92 -2.66
C LEU A 197 17.72 26.06 -1.82
N GLN A 198 17.35 27.28 -1.44
CA GLN A 198 16.02 27.58 -0.89
C GLN A 198 15.04 27.93 -2.01
N VAL A 199 13.93 27.20 -2.06
CA VAL A 199 12.80 27.53 -2.92
C VAL A 199 11.95 28.59 -2.23
N ALA A 200 11.97 29.82 -2.74
CA ALA A 200 11.06 30.87 -2.29
C ALA A 200 9.64 30.55 -2.79
N GLY A 201 8.88 29.80 -1.99
CA GLY A 201 7.45 29.63 -2.18
C GLY A 201 6.75 30.97 -2.04
N GLY A 202 6.35 31.57 -3.17
CA GLY A 202 5.59 32.80 -3.20
C GLY A 202 4.29 32.65 -2.41
N SER A 203 4.12 33.47 -1.37
CA SER A 203 2.80 33.77 -0.85
C SER A 203 1.99 34.49 -1.92
N ARG A 204 0.87 33.88 -2.33
CA ARG A 204 -0.43 34.55 -2.53
C ARG A 204 -1.51 33.51 -2.78
#